data_AF-A0A6A6QQX9-F1
#
_entry.id   AF-A0A6A6QQX9-F1
#
_cell.length_a   1.000
_cell.length_b   1.000
_cell.length_c   1.000
_cell.angle_alpha   90.00
_cell.angle_beta   90.00
_cell.angle_gamma   90.00
#
_symmetry.space_group_name_H-M   'P 1'
#
loop_
_entity.id
_entity.type
_entity.pdbx_description
1 polymer ?
#
loop_
_entity_poly.entity_id
_entity_poly.type
_entity_poly.pdbx_seq_one_letter_code
_entity_poly.pdbx_strand_id
1 'polypeptide(L)'
;MAAYFNLILQGTVYFAARRSAEDDDMLQMYSSKLLGPARDIESTFDTLYSRVARNWQQRDDVLTPFNDRRWSHVRSVWSFDLDSDILRLDKKDRNLWVPLNLIRQRYITISDFEPYEPPPTIAKHALQSMAVYPTPCWRIKRKEIDLQRIERHKAFISKILADFAFQWRHVLNGRYNNSTFRKFAYAIISIVTLDFTVEEVTLSRQGLGGFLVWIDRLPEWDFASRYIVRVGETSIVICQHAPHAVALIGEDFRKRILSTPDSEDRSFTYLILSVRELILYRMNNQRPKYTEPMRLFDGTHPPPDEAIELLLQATQTSTSALGAPLRKLPVELQDAILDNVSAGPIESARVGCLLDAGSSFSWKCGKRNIEREEGHRHRTPWTPVESHICFGGYRSGIAYK
;
A
#
# COMPACT_ATOMS: atom_id res chain seq x y z
N MET A 1 -26.98 2.96 -9.89
CA MET A 1 -25.72 3.30 -9.18
C MET A 1 -25.79 2.76 -7.76
N ALA A 2 -24.66 2.47 -7.12
CA ALA A 2 -24.56 1.93 -5.77
C ALA A 2 -24.30 3.05 -4.75
N ALA A 3 -24.73 2.81 -3.52
CA ALA A 3 -24.36 3.57 -2.34
C ALA A 3 -23.53 2.70 -1.42
N TYR A 4 -22.45 3.25 -0.89
CA TYR A 4 -21.56 2.60 0.07
C TYR A 4 -21.83 3.14 1.47
N PHE A 5 -21.71 2.28 2.47
CA PHE A 5 -21.95 2.60 3.88
C PHE A 5 -20.72 2.22 4.68
N ASN A 6 -20.26 3.15 5.52
CA ASN A 6 -19.31 2.89 6.58
C ASN A 6 -20.01 3.15 7.90
N LEU A 7 -19.83 2.25 8.86
CA LEU A 7 -20.25 2.42 10.25
C LEU A 7 -19.00 2.29 11.12
N ILE A 8 -18.67 3.35 11.85
CA ILE A 8 -17.44 3.47 12.62
C ILE A 8 -17.81 3.53 14.10
N LEU A 9 -17.26 2.60 14.87
CA LEU A 9 -17.44 2.53 16.31
C LEU A 9 -16.15 2.05 16.97
N GLN A 10 -15.63 2.83 17.91
CA GLN A 10 -14.38 2.60 18.64
C GLN A 10 -13.20 2.31 17.70
N GLY A 11 -13.13 3.06 16.59
CA GLY A 11 -12.14 2.86 15.54
C GLY A 11 -12.31 1.60 14.68
N THR A 12 -13.32 0.76 14.94
CA THR A 12 -13.68 -0.38 14.09
C THR A 12 -14.56 0.09 12.94
N VAL A 13 -14.27 -0.33 11.71
CA VAL A 13 -15.03 0.04 10.52
C VAL A 13 -15.84 -1.16 10.02
N TYR A 14 -17.13 -0.97 9.82
CA TYR A 14 -18.02 -1.90 9.13
C TYR A 14 -18.45 -1.31 7.80
N PHE A 15 -18.36 -2.10 6.74
CA PHE A 15 -18.70 -1.70 5.39
C PHE A 15 -19.88 -2.47 4.85
N ALA A 16 -20.78 -1.80 4.13
CA ALA A 16 -21.78 -2.43 3.30
C ALA A 16 -22.00 -1.67 1.99
N ALA A 17 -22.51 -2.37 0.98
CA ALA A 17 -22.90 -1.78 -0.29
C ALA A 17 -24.37 -2.08 -0.60
N ARG A 18 -25.10 -1.09 -1.10
CA ARG A 18 -26.49 -1.23 -1.58
C ARG A 18 -26.59 -0.82 -3.03
N ARG A 19 -27.23 -1.65 -3.84
CA ARG A 19 -27.56 -1.32 -5.23
C ARG A 19 -28.77 -0.40 -5.25
N SER A 20 -28.64 0.76 -5.89
CA SER A 20 -29.70 1.75 -6.10
C SER A 20 -30.28 2.34 -4.83
N ALA A 21 -29.89 3.59 -4.55
CA ALA A 21 -30.47 4.36 -3.46
C ALA A 21 -30.42 5.85 -3.85
N GLU A 22 -31.60 6.49 -3.91
CA GLU A 22 -31.70 7.95 -3.95
C GLU A 22 -31.35 8.51 -2.57
N ASP A 23 -30.73 9.69 -2.55
CA ASP A 23 -30.21 10.24 -1.29
C ASP A 23 -31.36 10.58 -0.32
N ASP A 24 -32.50 11.08 -0.83
CA ASP A 24 -33.68 11.40 -0.02
C ASP A 24 -34.34 10.15 0.58
N ASP A 25 -34.44 9.06 -0.18
CA ASP A 25 -34.94 7.77 0.32
C ASP A 25 -34.07 7.24 1.47
N MET A 26 -32.75 7.44 1.36
CA MET A 26 -31.80 7.02 2.38
C MET A 26 -31.93 7.88 3.64
N LEU A 27 -32.06 9.20 3.50
CA LEU A 27 -32.28 10.09 4.64
C LEU A 27 -33.61 9.79 5.34
N GLN A 28 -34.70 9.59 4.58
CA GLN A 28 -35.98 9.19 5.13
C GLN A 28 -35.86 7.86 5.89
N MET A 29 -35.13 6.89 5.32
CA MET A 29 -34.84 5.64 5.99
C MET A 29 -34.07 5.88 7.30
N TYR A 30 -32.96 6.62 7.29
CA TYR A 30 -32.16 6.87 8.49
C TYR A 30 -32.95 7.57 9.58
N SER A 31 -33.63 8.67 9.24
CA SER A 31 -34.50 9.38 10.18
C SER A 31 -35.57 8.45 10.73
N SER A 32 -36.28 7.69 9.90
CA SER A 32 -37.31 6.74 10.39
C SER A 32 -36.75 5.68 11.35
N LYS A 33 -35.48 5.28 11.19
CA LYS A 33 -34.84 4.27 12.02
C LYS A 33 -34.26 4.85 13.30
N LEU A 34 -33.70 6.05 13.26
CA LEU A 34 -32.97 6.67 14.37
C LEU A 34 -33.82 7.62 15.22
N LEU A 35 -34.96 8.09 14.72
CA LEU A 35 -35.88 8.94 15.48
C LEU A 35 -36.30 8.26 16.80
N GLY A 36 -36.23 9.00 17.90
CA GLY A 36 -36.65 8.54 19.23
C GLY A 36 -35.77 9.08 20.36
N PRO A 37 -36.25 9.01 21.62
CA PRO A 37 -35.54 9.59 22.76
C PRO A 37 -34.18 8.91 22.97
N ALA A 38 -33.16 9.74 23.24
CA ALA A 38 -31.77 9.45 23.58
C ALA A 38 -31.36 7.97 23.42
N ARG A 39 -31.11 7.56 22.17
CA ARG A 39 -30.39 6.30 21.94
C ARG A 39 -28.95 6.54 22.32
N ASP A 40 -28.44 5.75 23.25
CA ASP A 40 -27.02 5.62 23.47
C ASP A 40 -26.32 5.17 22.17
N ILE A 41 -24.99 5.24 22.18
CA ILE A 41 -24.15 4.88 21.03
C ILE A 41 -24.39 3.42 20.63
N GLU A 42 -24.54 2.52 21.61
CA GLU A 42 -24.77 1.09 21.40
C GLU A 42 -26.12 0.81 20.72
N SER A 43 -27.22 1.43 21.18
CA SER A 43 -28.53 1.32 20.54
C SER A 43 -28.54 1.92 19.14
N THR A 44 -27.79 3.02 18.93
CA THR A 44 -27.60 3.61 17.61
C THR A 44 -26.88 2.63 16.67
N PHE A 45 -25.80 2.01 17.15
CA PHE A 45 -25.06 1.00 16.40
C PHE A 45 -25.95 -0.19 16.03
N ASP A 46 -26.63 -0.80 16.99
CA ASP A 46 -27.49 -1.97 16.76
C ASP A 46 -28.60 -1.67 15.75
N THR A 47 -29.18 -0.47 15.82
CA THR A 47 -30.18 -0.02 14.86
C THR A 47 -29.60 0.08 13.46
N LEU A 48 -28.44 0.74 13.30
CA LEU A 48 -27.80 0.92 12.00
C LEU A 48 -27.36 -0.42 11.42
N TYR A 49 -26.67 -1.23 12.24
CA TYR A 49 -26.14 -2.52 11.86
C TYR A 49 -27.25 -3.48 11.43
N SER A 50 -28.36 -3.56 12.17
CA SER A 50 -29.46 -4.48 11.83
C SER A 50 -30.42 -3.97 10.76
N ARG A 51 -30.56 -2.65 10.55
CA ARG A 51 -31.65 -2.08 9.73
C ARG A 51 -31.22 -1.27 8.51
N VAL A 52 -29.97 -0.84 8.39
CA VAL A 52 -29.51 -0.03 7.25
C VAL A 52 -28.99 -0.89 6.10
N ALA A 53 -28.25 -1.95 6.41
CA ALA A 53 -27.74 -2.91 5.44
C ALA A 53 -27.75 -4.33 6.00
N ARG A 54 -27.70 -5.34 5.12
CA ARG A 54 -27.75 -6.77 5.50
C ARG A 54 -26.39 -7.45 5.48
N ASN A 55 -25.43 -6.90 4.73
CA ASN A 55 -24.15 -7.57 4.42
C ASN A 55 -22.98 -6.73 4.93
N TRP A 56 -22.98 -6.45 6.23
CA TRP A 56 -21.86 -5.74 6.86
C TRP A 56 -20.63 -6.62 6.86
N GLN A 57 -19.51 -6.02 6.49
CA GLN A 57 -18.19 -6.64 6.53
C GLN A 57 -17.31 -5.77 7.40
N GLN A 58 -16.69 -6.36 8.42
CA GLN A 58 -15.66 -5.65 9.16
C GLN A 58 -14.48 -5.40 8.22
N ARG A 59 -13.95 -4.18 8.27
CA ARG A 59 -12.85 -3.71 7.42
C ARG A 59 -11.81 -3.03 8.28
N ASP A 60 -10.58 -3.07 7.78
CA ASP A 60 -9.47 -2.37 8.42
C ASP A 60 -9.59 -0.86 8.27
N ASP A 61 -10.30 -0.36 7.26
CA ASP A 61 -10.28 1.08 6.91
C ASP A 61 -11.56 1.56 6.24
N VAL A 62 -11.70 2.88 6.17
CA VAL A 62 -12.80 3.56 5.47
C VAL A 62 -12.49 3.63 3.97
N LEU A 63 -13.45 3.23 3.15
CA LEU A 63 -13.30 3.25 1.70
C LEU A 63 -13.58 4.64 1.11
N THR A 64 -12.63 5.15 0.32
CA THR A 64 -12.76 6.41 -0.44
C THR A 64 -12.71 6.16 -1.95
N PRO A 65 -13.83 5.72 -2.57
CA PRO A 65 -13.83 5.22 -3.94
C PRO A 65 -13.60 6.31 -5.00
N PHE A 66 -13.95 7.57 -4.71
CA PHE A 66 -13.96 8.66 -5.69
C PHE A 66 -12.57 9.06 -6.20
N ASN A 67 -11.51 8.51 -5.61
CA ASN A 67 -10.13 8.73 -6.01
C ASN A 67 -9.67 7.85 -7.19
N ASP A 68 -10.58 7.07 -7.80
CA ASP A 68 -10.28 6.16 -8.90
C ASP A 68 -11.38 6.12 -9.95
N ARG A 69 -11.06 6.26 -11.24
CA ARG A 69 -12.01 6.20 -12.36
C ARG A 69 -12.95 4.97 -12.36
N ARG A 70 -12.59 3.88 -11.68
CA ARG A 70 -13.46 2.72 -11.41
C ARG A 70 -14.71 3.05 -10.59
N TRP A 71 -14.85 4.26 -10.03
CA TRP A 71 -16.01 4.69 -9.23
C TRP A 71 -17.31 4.89 -10.02
N SER A 72 -17.33 4.74 -11.34
CA SER A 72 -18.48 5.12 -12.19
C SER A 72 -19.84 4.54 -11.77
N HIS A 73 -19.86 3.42 -11.04
CA HIS A 73 -21.07 2.83 -10.47
C HIS A 73 -21.44 3.34 -9.08
N VAL A 74 -20.56 4.04 -8.34
CA VAL A 74 -20.77 4.55 -6.98
C VAL A 74 -21.25 5.99 -7.02
N ARG A 75 -22.40 6.26 -6.40
CA ARG A 75 -23.02 7.59 -6.35
C ARG A 75 -22.68 8.35 -5.07
N SER A 76 -22.75 7.67 -3.93
CA SER A 76 -22.56 8.27 -2.61
C SER A 76 -21.92 7.28 -1.64
N VAL A 77 -21.14 7.83 -0.71
CA VAL A 77 -20.57 7.11 0.44
C VAL A 77 -21.14 7.75 1.69
N TRP A 78 -21.84 6.97 2.50
CA TRP A 78 -22.42 7.39 3.76
C TRP A 78 -21.59 6.84 4.90
N SER A 79 -21.03 7.69 5.74
CA SER A 79 -20.18 7.27 6.86
C SER A 79 -20.80 7.71 8.18
N PHE A 80 -21.29 6.75 8.96
CA PHE A 80 -21.79 6.92 10.31
C PHE A 80 -20.62 6.81 11.28
N ASP A 81 -20.11 7.95 11.74
CA ASP A 81 -19.04 8.05 12.72
C ASP A 81 -19.65 8.20 14.11
N LEU A 82 -19.84 7.08 14.80
CA LEU A 82 -20.45 7.06 16.12
C LEU A 82 -19.49 7.58 17.20
N ASP A 83 -18.18 7.49 16.96
CA ASP A 83 -17.15 8.01 17.86
C ASP A 83 -17.20 9.55 17.94
N SER A 84 -17.48 10.19 16.80
CA SER A 84 -17.62 11.65 16.70
C SER A 84 -19.07 12.14 16.69
N ASP A 85 -20.04 11.23 16.78
CA ASP A 85 -21.49 11.47 16.64
C ASP A 85 -21.90 12.22 15.34
N ILE A 86 -21.34 11.83 14.19
CA ILE A 86 -21.52 12.52 12.90
C ILE A 86 -21.93 11.55 11.79
N LEU A 87 -22.85 11.99 10.92
CA LEU A 87 -23.10 11.38 9.60
C LEU A 87 -22.39 12.20 8.52
N ARG A 88 -21.55 11.54 7.72
CA ARG A 88 -20.92 12.13 6.54
C ARG A 88 -21.54 11.56 5.26
N LEU A 89 -21.69 12.41 4.26
CA LEU A 89 -22.10 12.09 2.91
C LEU A 89 -21.03 12.59 1.95
N ASP A 90 -20.24 11.66 1.43
CA ASP A 90 -19.22 11.96 0.43
C ASP A 90 -19.75 11.61 -0.96
N LYS A 91 -19.56 12.55 -1.87
CA LYS A 91 -19.85 12.42 -3.30
C LYS A 91 -18.61 12.85 -4.08
N LYS A 92 -18.63 12.57 -5.38
CA LYS A 92 -17.54 12.95 -6.30
C LYS A 92 -17.22 14.46 -6.24
N ASP A 93 -18.25 15.28 -6.08
CA ASP A 93 -18.21 16.74 -6.22
C ASP A 93 -18.35 17.51 -4.90
N ARG A 94 -18.76 16.85 -3.82
CA ARG A 94 -19.02 17.50 -2.53
C ARG A 94 -18.92 16.52 -1.38
N ASN A 95 -18.48 17.03 -0.24
CA ASN A 95 -18.46 16.31 1.03
C ASN A 95 -19.31 17.09 2.02
N LEU A 96 -20.25 16.39 2.64
CA LEU A 96 -21.29 16.96 3.50
C LEU A 96 -21.25 16.23 4.84
N TRP A 97 -21.57 16.93 5.93
CA TRP A 97 -21.73 16.29 7.23
C TRP A 97 -22.92 16.89 8.00
N VAL A 98 -23.43 16.12 8.95
CA VAL A 98 -24.46 16.54 9.89
C VAL A 98 -24.28 15.80 11.21
N PRO A 99 -24.50 16.43 12.38
CA PRO A 99 -24.53 15.74 13.66
C PRO A 99 -25.61 14.66 13.70
N LEU A 100 -25.28 13.45 14.16
CA LEU A 100 -26.25 12.35 14.32
C LEU A 100 -27.36 12.71 15.31
N ASN A 101 -27.05 13.53 16.32
CA ASN A 101 -28.04 14.07 17.25
C ASN A 101 -29.23 14.74 16.53
N LEU A 102 -29.01 15.44 15.40
CA LEU A 102 -30.11 16.05 14.64
C LEU A 102 -31.03 14.99 14.02
N ILE A 103 -30.47 13.88 13.54
CA ILE A 103 -31.22 12.77 12.95
C ILE A 103 -32.08 12.05 14.00
N ARG A 104 -31.59 11.96 15.24
CA ARG A 104 -32.33 11.36 16.36
C ARG A 104 -33.52 12.22 16.80
N GLN A 105 -33.45 13.55 16.59
CA GLN A 105 -34.47 14.51 17.01
C GLN A 105 -35.56 14.74 15.97
N ARG A 106 -35.22 14.76 14.68
CA ARG A 106 -36.17 15.06 13.59
C ARG A 106 -35.81 14.38 12.28
N TYR A 107 -36.75 14.44 11.34
CA TYR A 107 -36.47 14.15 9.95
C TYR A 107 -35.51 15.20 9.38
N ILE A 108 -34.45 14.72 8.73
CA ILE A 108 -33.44 15.56 8.10
C ILE A 108 -33.49 15.43 6.59
N THR A 109 -33.08 16.49 5.89
CA THR A 109 -32.92 16.53 4.44
C THR A 109 -31.50 16.94 4.08
N ILE A 110 -31.14 16.91 2.79
CA ILE A 110 -29.80 17.32 2.33
C ILE A 110 -29.50 18.79 2.71
N SER A 111 -30.50 19.66 2.86
CA SER A 111 -30.29 21.06 3.24
C SER A 111 -29.84 21.24 4.70
N ASP A 112 -29.99 20.22 5.54
CA ASP A 112 -29.50 20.24 6.92
C ASP A 112 -27.99 19.96 7.03
N PHE A 113 -27.36 19.54 5.94
CA PHE A 113 -25.93 19.23 5.93
C PHE A 113 -25.11 20.49 5.70
N GLU A 114 -23.96 20.53 6.36
CA GLU A 114 -22.94 21.53 6.12
C GLU A 114 -21.81 20.95 5.25
N PRO A 115 -21.20 21.74 4.36
CA PRO A 115 -20.00 21.31 3.66
C PRO A 115 -18.85 21.15 4.65
N TYR A 116 -17.99 20.17 4.40
CA TYR A 116 -16.72 20.06 5.11
C TYR A 116 -15.56 19.79 4.16
N GLU A 117 -14.39 20.27 4.56
CA GLU A 117 -13.15 19.90 3.91
C GLU A 117 -12.55 18.67 4.60
N PRO A 118 -12.33 17.57 3.87
CA PRO A 118 -11.64 16.43 4.41
C PRO A 118 -10.19 16.85 4.81
N PRO A 119 -9.66 16.52 6.01
CA PRO A 119 -8.32 16.95 6.47
C PRO A 119 -7.20 16.66 5.45
N PRO A 120 -6.27 17.57 5.14
CA PRO A 120 -5.34 17.39 4.01
C PRO A 120 -4.64 16.03 4.00
N THR A 121 -4.55 15.40 2.83
CA THR A 121 -3.87 14.11 2.68
C THR A 121 -2.40 14.28 3.08
N ILE A 122 -1.93 13.44 4.01
CA ILE A 122 -0.73 13.59 4.86
C ILE A 122 0.59 13.90 4.09
N ALA A 123 0.60 13.78 2.76
CA ALA A 123 1.73 14.13 1.89
C ALA A 123 2.33 15.53 2.15
N LYS A 124 1.56 16.53 2.58
CA LYS A 124 2.13 17.86 2.90
C LYS A 124 2.87 17.92 4.24
N HIS A 125 2.62 17.01 5.16
CA HIS A 125 3.11 17.11 6.54
C HIS A 125 4.51 16.54 6.76
N ALA A 126 4.97 15.57 5.97
CA ALA A 126 6.34 15.05 6.10
C ALA A 126 7.39 16.13 5.75
N LEU A 127 7.17 16.91 4.68
CA LEU A 127 8.02 18.06 4.33
C LEU A 127 8.00 19.18 5.38
N GLN A 128 6.83 19.52 5.93
CA GLN A 128 6.70 20.58 6.94
C GLN A 128 7.22 20.16 8.33
N SER A 129 7.07 18.90 8.70
CA SER A 129 7.52 18.38 10.01
C SER A 129 9.04 18.20 10.10
N MET A 130 9.75 18.17 8.97
CA MET A 130 11.21 18.16 8.93
C MET A 130 11.85 19.56 8.95
N ALA A 131 11.08 20.64 8.95
CA ALA A 131 11.58 22.01 9.08
C ALA A 131 12.37 22.29 10.38
N VAL A 132 12.34 21.34 11.33
CA VAL A 132 13.10 21.36 12.60
C VAL A 132 14.56 20.87 12.42
N TYR A 133 14.90 20.23 11.29
CA TYR A 133 16.22 19.62 11.07
C TYR A 133 17.09 20.46 10.11
N PRO A 134 18.44 20.41 10.24
CA PRO A 134 19.35 21.18 9.39
C PRO A 134 19.20 20.78 7.93
N THR A 135 19.39 21.74 7.01
CA THR A 135 19.16 21.61 5.57
C THR A 135 19.61 20.24 5.00
N PRO A 136 18.76 19.57 4.21
CA PRO A 136 19.13 18.31 3.54
C PRO A 136 20.43 18.50 2.76
N CYS A 137 21.48 17.77 3.14
CA CYS A 137 22.82 17.98 2.58
C CYS A 137 23.56 16.68 2.27
N TRP A 138 22.90 15.53 2.43
CA TRP A 138 23.52 14.25 2.23
C TRP A 138 23.02 13.56 0.96
N ARG A 139 23.96 13.10 0.13
CA ARG A 139 23.73 12.14 -0.94
C ARG A 139 24.42 10.83 -0.57
N ILE A 140 23.80 9.70 -0.90
CA ILE A 140 24.47 8.40 -0.77
C ILE A 140 25.78 8.45 -1.56
N LYS A 141 26.87 8.11 -0.86
CA LYS A 141 28.15 7.75 -1.46
C LYS A 141 28.58 6.44 -0.81
N ARG A 142 27.92 5.33 -1.14
CA ARG A 142 28.38 4.00 -0.72
C ARG A 142 29.46 3.54 -1.71
N LYS A 143 30.64 3.16 -1.19
CA LYS A 143 31.78 2.69 -2.00
C LYS A 143 31.58 1.28 -2.58
N GLU A 144 30.57 0.55 -2.10
CA GLU A 144 30.34 -0.88 -2.41
C GLU A 144 28.94 -1.10 -3.03
N ILE A 145 28.44 -0.15 -3.81
CA ILE A 145 27.20 -0.38 -4.58
C ILE A 145 27.54 -1.23 -5.80
N ASP A 146 27.02 -2.44 -5.86
CA ASP A 146 27.01 -3.23 -7.08
C ASP A 146 25.93 -2.68 -8.03
N LEU A 147 26.37 -1.87 -8.99
CA LEU A 147 25.51 -1.20 -9.97
C LEU A 147 24.82 -2.20 -10.91
N GLN A 148 25.50 -3.29 -11.31
CA GLN A 148 24.91 -4.29 -12.20
C GLN A 148 23.73 -5.00 -11.51
N ARG A 149 23.88 -5.30 -10.22
CA ARG A 149 22.78 -5.82 -9.42
C ARG A 149 21.60 -4.86 -9.35
N ILE A 150 21.86 -3.57 -9.11
CA ILE A 150 20.81 -2.55 -9.09
C ILE A 150 20.10 -2.46 -10.43
N GLU A 151 20.83 -2.45 -11.54
CA GLU A 151 20.23 -2.40 -12.88
C GLU A 151 19.31 -3.61 -13.14
N ARG A 152 19.76 -4.82 -12.80
CA ARG A 152 18.95 -6.05 -12.91
C ARG A 152 17.68 -5.95 -12.07
N HIS A 153 17.83 -5.59 -10.79
CA HIS A 153 16.70 -5.48 -9.86
C HIS A 153 15.76 -4.36 -10.31
N LYS A 154 16.27 -3.22 -10.75
CA LYS A 154 15.48 -2.08 -11.26
C LYS A 154 14.65 -2.48 -12.47
N ALA A 155 15.22 -3.21 -13.44
CA ALA A 155 14.50 -3.67 -14.62
C ALA A 155 13.24 -4.48 -14.26
N PHE A 156 13.27 -5.25 -13.17
CA PHE A 156 12.13 -6.04 -12.70
C PHE A 156 11.24 -5.26 -11.71
N ILE A 157 11.82 -4.76 -10.62
CA ILE A 157 11.10 -4.14 -9.49
C ILE A 157 10.39 -2.85 -9.87
N SER A 158 10.96 -2.02 -10.75
CA SER A 158 10.33 -0.74 -11.14
C SER A 158 8.91 -0.94 -11.67
N LYS A 159 8.73 -1.94 -12.55
CA LYS A 159 7.42 -2.21 -13.14
C LYS A 159 6.47 -2.88 -12.15
N ILE A 160 6.95 -3.75 -11.27
CA ILE A 160 6.12 -4.32 -10.18
C ILE A 160 5.58 -3.22 -9.27
N LEU A 161 6.43 -2.29 -8.81
CA LEU A 161 6.00 -1.18 -7.95
C LEU A 161 5.03 -0.24 -8.68
N ALA A 162 5.27 0.05 -9.96
CA ALA A 162 4.36 0.87 -10.77
C ALA A 162 2.99 0.20 -10.94
N ASP A 163 2.96 -1.09 -11.23
CA ASP A 163 1.72 -1.86 -11.40
C ASP A 163 0.98 -2.07 -10.08
N PHE A 164 1.71 -2.23 -8.97
CA PHE A 164 1.17 -2.24 -7.62
C PHE A 164 0.47 -0.93 -7.30
N ALA A 165 1.15 0.20 -7.52
CA ALA A 165 0.61 1.53 -7.31
C ALA A 165 -0.66 1.75 -8.13
N PHE A 166 -0.63 1.33 -9.39
CA PHE A 166 -1.78 1.41 -10.26
C PHE A 166 -2.96 0.60 -9.73
N GLN A 167 -2.77 -0.66 -9.34
CA GLN A 167 -3.89 -1.50 -8.88
C GLN A 167 -4.52 -0.97 -7.60
N TRP A 168 -3.72 -0.45 -6.68
CA TRP A 168 -4.15 0.07 -5.38
C TRP A 168 -4.39 1.58 -5.33
N ARG A 169 -4.36 2.27 -6.48
CA ARG A 169 -4.53 3.73 -6.58
C ARG A 169 -5.74 4.30 -5.86
N HIS A 170 -6.86 3.56 -5.79
CA HIS A 170 -8.06 3.99 -5.07
C HIS A 170 -7.82 4.18 -3.56
N VAL A 171 -6.91 3.40 -2.96
CA VAL A 171 -6.46 3.58 -1.57
C VAL A 171 -5.30 4.56 -1.50
N LEU A 172 -4.30 4.41 -2.39
CA LEU A 172 -3.08 5.23 -2.35
C LEU A 172 -3.32 6.73 -2.62
N ASN A 173 -4.32 7.07 -3.45
CA ASN A 173 -4.77 8.45 -3.65
C ASN A 173 -5.57 8.99 -2.45
N GLY A 174 -6.18 8.09 -1.68
CA GLY A 174 -7.05 8.43 -0.57
C GLY A 174 -6.32 8.55 0.77
N ARG A 175 -7.12 8.64 1.82
CA ARG A 175 -6.63 8.44 3.19
C ARG A 175 -6.69 6.97 3.54
N TYR A 176 -5.78 6.58 4.41
CA TYR A 176 -5.76 5.27 4.99
C TYR A 176 -5.17 5.37 6.40
N ASN A 177 -5.65 4.52 7.28
CA ASN A 177 -5.21 4.46 8.66
C ASN A 177 -3.86 3.74 8.79
N ASN A 178 -3.40 3.59 10.04
CA ASN A 178 -2.12 2.97 10.33
C ASN A 178 -2.07 1.47 9.95
N SER A 179 -3.18 0.73 10.04
CA SER A 179 -3.21 -0.69 9.67
C SER A 179 -2.96 -0.86 8.17
N THR A 180 -3.78 -0.21 7.34
CA THR A 180 -3.64 -0.22 5.88
C THR A 180 -2.28 0.31 5.42
N PHE A 181 -1.78 1.37 6.06
CA PHE A 181 -0.44 1.87 5.84
C PHE A 181 0.63 0.81 6.03
N ARG A 182 0.60 0.09 7.15
CA ARG A 182 1.60 -0.93 7.45
C ARG A 182 1.53 -2.10 6.47
N LYS A 183 0.33 -2.47 6.02
CA LYS A 183 0.14 -3.44 4.92
C LYS A 183 0.84 -2.97 3.65
N PHE A 184 0.64 -1.72 3.22
CA PHE A 184 1.32 -1.19 2.05
C PHE A 184 2.84 -1.08 2.22
N ALA A 185 3.31 -0.63 3.38
CA ALA A 185 4.74 -0.56 3.68
C ALA A 185 5.38 -1.95 3.64
N TYR A 186 4.72 -2.96 4.20
CA TYR A 186 5.18 -4.34 4.12
C TYR A 186 5.20 -4.86 2.68
N ALA A 187 4.19 -4.57 1.87
CA ALA A 187 4.18 -4.94 0.45
C ALA A 187 5.36 -4.30 -0.32
N ILE A 188 5.66 -3.02 -0.07
CA ILE A 188 6.82 -2.35 -0.68
C ILE A 188 8.11 -3.07 -0.30
N ILE A 189 8.31 -3.32 1.01
CA ILE A 189 9.50 -4.02 1.51
C ILE A 189 9.60 -5.41 0.88
N SER A 190 8.50 -6.15 0.83
CA SER A 190 8.43 -7.50 0.25
C SER A 190 8.81 -7.48 -1.23
N ILE A 191 8.29 -6.51 -2.00
CA ILE A 191 8.65 -6.34 -3.41
C ILE A 191 10.14 -6.04 -3.56
N VAL A 192 10.67 -5.02 -2.89
CA VAL A 192 12.08 -4.59 -3.09
C VAL A 192 13.12 -5.55 -2.51
N THR A 193 12.70 -6.44 -1.60
CA THR A 193 13.55 -7.52 -1.07
C THR A 193 13.29 -8.87 -1.74
N LEU A 194 12.36 -8.92 -2.71
CA LEU A 194 11.92 -10.13 -3.41
C LEU A 194 11.32 -11.20 -2.48
N ASP A 195 10.89 -10.79 -1.28
CA ASP A 195 10.21 -11.60 -0.26
C ASP A 195 8.71 -11.73 -0.57
N PHE A 196 8.41 -12.23 -1.76
CA PHE A 196 7.07 -12.58 -2.20
C PHE A 196 7.10 -13.90 -2.97
N THR A 197 5.92 -14.48 -3.13
CA THR A 197 5.74 -15.72 -3.88
C THR A 197 4.98 -15.44 -5.17
N VAL A 198 5.20 -16.26 -6.19
CA VAL A 198 4.47 -16.20 -7.45
C VAL A 198 3.61 -17.46 -7.57
N GLU A 199 2.30 -17.26 -7.62
CA GLU A 199 1.32 -18.32 -7.88
C GLU A 199 1.06 -18.38 -9.39
N GLU A 200 1.42 -19.51 -10.02
CA GLU A 200 1.23 -19.71 -11.45
C GLU A 200 -0.10 -20.39 -11.76
N VAL A 201 -0.96 -19.67 -12.46
CA VAL A 201 -2.27 -20.16 -12.87
C VAL A 201 -2.18 -20.66 -14.31
N THR A 202 -2.16 -21.98 -14.46
CA THR A 202 -2.10 -22.68 -15.76
C THR A 202 -3.45 -23.26 -16.16
N LEU A 203 -4.29 -23.61 -15.19
CA LEU A 203 -5.57 -24.30 -15.42
C LEU A 203 -6.61 -23.39 -16.07
N SER A 204 -7.51 -24.01 -16.84
CA SER A 204 -8.68 -23.35 -17.41
C SER A 204 -9.62 -22.89 -16.31
N ARG A 205 -10.17 -21.68 -16.45
CA ARG A 205 -11.17 -21.13 -15.54
C ARG A 205 -12.17 -20.27 -16.27
N GLN A 206 -13.40 -20.27 -15.77
CA GLN A 206 -14.37 -19.27 -16.17
C GLN A 206 -13.95 -17.92 -15.57
N GLY A 207 -13.91 -16.87 -16.40
CA GLY A 207 -13.66 -15.52 -15.93
C GLY A 207 -14.84 -15.05 -15.09
N LEU A 208 -14.55 -14.50 -13.92
CA LEU A 208 -15.57 -13.85 -13.08
C LEU A 208 -15.92 -12.44 -13.59
N GLY A 209 -15.16 -11.92 -14.56
CA GLY A 209 -15.26 -10.54 -15.00
C GLY A 209 -14.77 -9.56 -13.93
N GLY A 210 -14.77 -8.27 -14.26
CA GLY A 210 -14.34 -7.21 -13.34
C GLY A 210 -12.82 -7.14 -13.14
N PHE A 211 -12.40 -6.22 -12.26
CA PHE A 211 -11.00 -5.92 -12.00
C PHE A 211 -10.42 -6.84 -10.92
N LEU A 212 -9.12 -7.14 -10.99
CA LEU A 212 -8.42 -7.94 -9.96
C LEU A 212 -8.50 -7.30 -8.57
N VAL A 213 -8.39 -5.97 -8.53
CA VAL A 213 -8.62 -5.17 -7.35
C VAL A 213 -9.79 -4.26 -7.66
N TRP A 214 -10.88 -4.37 -6.89
CA TRP A 214 -12.02 -3.46 -7.00
C TRP A 214 -11.92 -2.35 -5.97
N ILE A 215 -12.69 -1.27 -6.17
CA ILE A 215 -12.59 -0.05 -5.34
C ILE A 215 -13.12 -0.20 -3.92
N ASP A 216 -13.71 -1.35 -3.59
CA ASP A 216 -14.14 -1.73 -2.24
C ASP A 216 -13.24 -2.78 -1.58
N ARG A 217 -12.09 -3.09 -2.21
CA ARG A 217 -11.09 -4.01 -1.65
C ARG A 217 -10.06 -3.24 -0.84
N LEU A 218 -9.65 -3.83 0.28
CA LEU A 218 -8.51 -3.40 1.07
C LEU A 218 -7.45 -4.51 1.07
N PRO A 219 -6.19 -4.18 1.36
CA PRO A 219 -5.13 -5.18 1.51
C PRO A 219 -5.48 -6.28 2.51
N GLU A 220 -5.45 -7.54 2.07
CA GLU A 220 -5.81 -8.70 2.90
C GLU A 220 -4.58 -9.34 3.58
N TRP A 221 -3.36 -9.04 3.11
CA TRP A 221 -2.13 -9.57 3.71
C TRP A 221 -1.81 -8.95 5.06
N ASP A 222 -1.10 -9.71 5.89
CA ASP A 222 -0.58 -9.24 7.17
C ASP A 222 0.67 -8.38 7.03
N PHE A 223 1.08 -7.73 8.12
CA PHE A 223 2.29 -6.92 8.20
C PHE A 223 3.11 -7.26 9.44
N ALA A 224 4.43 -7.02 9.37
CA ALA A 224 5.30 -7.21 10.51
C ALA A 224 4.87 -6.31 11.69
N SER A 225 4.82 -6.88 12.90
CA SER A 225 4.42 -6.15 14.12
C SER A 225 5.42 -5.05 14.52
N ARG A 226 6.65 -5.08 14.00
CA ARG A 226 7.71 -4.11 14.29
C ARG A 226 7.67 -2.90 13.36
N TYR A 227 8.03 -1.73 13.89
CA TYR A 227 8.18 -0.49 13.12
C TYR A 227 9.55 -0.37 12.43
N ILE A 228 10.53 -1.20 12.82
CA ILE A 228 11.86 -1.23 12.22
C ILE A 228 12.15 -2.63 11.70
N VAL A 229 12.43 -2.74 10.41
CA VAL A 229 12.80 -3.97 9.70
C VAL A 229 14.25 -3.87 9.26
N ARG A 230 15.08 -4.85 9.60
CA ARG A 230 16.51 -4.87 9.20
C ARG A 230 16.66 -5.56 7.86
N VAL A 231 17.28 -4.90 6.91
CA VAL A 231 17.57 -5.42 5.56
C VAL A 231 19.04 -5.15 5.26
N GLY A 232 19.87 -6.18 5.43
CA GLY A 232 21.32 -6.05 5.34
C GLY A 232 21.85 -5.03 6.35
N GLU A 233 22.58 -4.03 5.86
CA GLU A 233 23.17 -2.97 6.67
C GLU A 233 22.21 -1.80 6.96
N THR A 234 21.06 -1.77 6.28
CA THR A 234 20.08 -0.70 6.42
C THR A 234 18.91 -1.14 7.30
N SER A 235 18.35 -0.21 8.05
CA SER A 235 17.13 -0.45 8.84
C SER A 235 15.98 0.38 8.30
N ILE A 236 14.96 -0.28 7.77
CA ILE A 236 13.77 0.36 7.23
C ILE A 236 12.84 0.71 8.40
N VAL A 237 12.52 1.99 8.55
CA VAL A 237 11.64 2.53 9.58
C VAL A 237 10.29 2.84 8.94
N ILE A 238 9.29 2.04 9.27
CA ILE A 238 7.92 2.15 8.76
C ILE A 238 7.19 3.20 9.58
N CYS A 239 7.09 4.43 9.08
CA CYS A 239 6.43 5.52 9.79
C CYS A 239 5.89 6.60 8.84
N GLN A 240 4.67 7.06 9.07
CA GLN A 240 4.08 8.18 8.32
C GLN A 240 4.55 9.56 8.81
N HIS A 241 4.99 9.66 10.06
CA HIS A 241 5.29 10.92 10.73
C HIS A 241 6.78 11.05 10.99
N ALA A 242 7.47 11.95 10.29
CA ALA A 242 8.92 12.06 10.33
C ALA A 242 9.51 12.27 11.74
N PRO A 243 8.98 13.17 12.60
CA PRO A 243 9.48 13.30 13.97
C PRO A 243 9.37 12.01 14.80
N HIS A 244 8.30 11.23 14.59
CA HIS A 244 8.13 9.95 15.27
C HIS A 244 9.14 8.92 14.72
N ALA A 245 9.39 8.92 13.41
CA ALA A 245 10.43 8.09 12.80
C ALA A 245 11.82 8.39 13.39
N VAL A 246 12.16 9.67 13.57
CA VAL A 246 13.44 10.09 14.17
C VAL A 246 13.56 9.63 15.62
N ALA A 247 12.49 9.73 16.41
CA ALA A 247 12.47 9.19 17.77
C ALA A 247 12.76 7.67 17.80
N LEU A 248 12.09 6.91 16.93
CA LEU A 248 12.32 5.46 16.78
C LEU A 248 13.76 5.14 16.38
N ILE A 249 14.35 5.92 15.47
CA ILE A 249 15.74 5.80 15.06
C ILE A 249 16.69 6.04 16.23
N GLY A 250 16.45 7.10 17.01
CA GLY A 250 17.26 7.42 18.19
C GLY A 250 17.25 6.30 19.22
N GLU A 251 16.08 5.71 19.49
CA GLU A 251 15.94 4.57 20.40
C GLU A 251 16.69 3.32 19.91
N ASP A 252 16.53 2.94 18.64
CA ASP A 252 17.21 1.77 18.07
C ASP A 252 18.72 1.99 17.99
N PHE A 253 19.17 3.19 17.63
CA PHE A 253 20.58 3.58 17.62
C PHE A 253 21.21 3.42 19.01
N ARG A 254 20.57 3.94 20.06
CA ARG A 254 21.06 3.81 21.44
C ARG A 254 21.13 2.35 21.89
N LYS A 255 20.12 1.54 21.56
CA LYS A 255 20.11 0.09 21.85
C LYS A 255 21.25 -0.65 21.15
N ARG A 256 21.59 -0.27 19.90
CA ARG A 256 22.67 -0.90 19.13
C ARG A 256 24.07 -0.54 19.65
N ILE A 257 24.29 0.71 20.03
CA ILE A 257 25.57 1.11 20.63
C ILE A 257 25.82 0.33 21.92
N LEU A 258 24.82 0.27 22.81
CA LEU A 258 24.93 -0.43 24.08
C LEU A 258 25.21 -1.94 23.93
N SER A 259 24.74 -2.55 22.84
CA SER A 259 24.92 -3.98 22.59
C SER A 259 26.21 -4.32 21.84
N THR A 260 26.95 -3.34 21.33
CA THR A 260 28.24 -3.57 20.66
C THR A 260 29.23 -2.42 20.93
N PRO A 261 30.06 -2.52 21.98
CA PRO A 261 30.90 -1.42 22.45
C PRO A 261 32.15 -1.09 21.59
N ASP A 262 32.50 -1.91 20.59
CA ASP A 262 33.85 -1.89 19.98
C ASP A 262 34.07 -0.96 18.76
N SER A 263 33.44 0.21 18.68
CA SER A 263 33.88 1.22 17.68
C SER A 263 33.23 2.59 17.91
N GLU A 264 34.06 3.60 18.15
CA GLU A 264 33.67 5.00 18.37
C GLU A 264 33.09 5.69 17.12
N ASP A 265 33.19 5.08 15.92
CA ASP A 265 32.82 5.69 14.63
C ASP A 265 31.70 4.92 13.89
N ARG A 266 30.84 4.19 14.62
CA ARG A 266 29.71 3.49 14.00
C ARG A 266 28.64 4.46 13.55
N SER A 267 28.39 4.44 12.25
CA SER A 267 27.22 5.08 11.66
C SER A 267 26.24 4.03 11.18
N PHE A 268 24.96 4.19 11.50
CA PHE A 268 23.89 3.32 11.01
C PHE A 268 23.05 4.05 9.98
N THR A 269 22.67 3.35 8.92
CA THR A 269 21.78 3.86 7.88
C THR A 269 20.37 3.35 8.12
N TYR A 270 19.43 4.27 8.06
CA TYR A 270 18.01 4.05 8.18
C TYR A 270 17.30 4.57 6.93
N LEU A 271 16.26 3.87 6.50
CA LEU A 271 15.36 4.33 5.45
C LEU A 271 13.98 4.55 6.07
N ILE A 272 13.53 5.79 6.17
CA ILE A 272 12.18 6.11 6.61
C ILE A 272 11.24 5.90 5.42
N LEU A 273 10.27 5.01 5.58
CA LEU A 273 9.28 4.63 4.58
C LEU A 273 7.88 5.04 5.05
N SER A 274 7.27 6.01 4.37
CA SER A 274 5.90 6.47 4.63
C SER A 274 4.89 6.01 3.58
N VAL A 275 5.25 5.06 2.69
CA VAL A 275 4.53 4.65 1.47
C VAL A 275 4.50 5.75 0.40
N ARG A 276 4.25 7.00 0.80
CA ARG A 276 4.24 8.16 -0.10
C ARG A 276 5.61 8.74 -0.33
N GLU A 277 6.49 8.65 0.64
CA GLU A 277 7.81 9.25 0.61
C GLU A 277 8.88 8.36 1.23
N LEU A 278 10.12 8.65 0.84
CA LEU A 278 11.33 8.00 1.28
C LEU A 278 12.31 9.06 1.77
N ILE A 279 12.86 8.83 2.96
CA ILE A 279 13.94 9.66 3.50
C ILE A 279 15.03 8.74 3.98
N LEU A 280 16.22 8.91 3.44
CA LEU A 280 17.38 8.20 3.95
C LEU A 280 17.99 9.00 5.09
N TYR A 281 18.27 8.32 6.19
CA TYR A 281 18.74 8.91 7.43
C TYR A 281 19.98 8.17 7.91
N ARG A 282 21.05 8.88 8.21
CA ARG A 282 22.27 8.32 8.78
C ARG A 282 22.49 8.91 10.16
N MET A 283 22.58 8.02 11.16
CA MET A 283 22.82 8.38 12.55
C MET A 283 24.23 7.94 12.94
N ASN A 284 24.99 8.84 13.58
CA ASN A 284 26.28 8.56 14.21
C ASN A 284 26.36 9.30 15.56
N ASN A 285 27.47 9.14 16.29
CA ASN A 285 27.66 9.75 17.60
C ASN A 285 27.73 11.29 17.60
N GLN A 286 27.91 11.92 16.44
CA GLN A 286 28.12 13.36 16.33
C GLN A 286 26.84 14.09 15.90
N ARG A 287 26.34 13.82 14.69
CA ARG A 287 25.16 14.50 14.12
C ARG A 287 24.43 13.62 13.09
N PRO A 288 23.08 13.61 13.13
CA PRO A 288 22.30 12.97 12.08
C PRO A 288 22.43 13.69 10.74
N LYS A 289 22.36 12.91 9.66
CA LYS A 289 22.32 13.41 8.27
C LYS A 289 21.15 12.77 7.55
N TYR A 290 20.51 13.51 6.64
CA TYR A 290 19.40 12.97 5.86
C TYR A 290 19.35 13.54 4.43
N THR A 291 18.68 12.80 3.55
CA THR A 291 18.40 13.21 2.16
C THR A 291 17.14 14.07 2.08
N GLU A 292 16.94 14.79 0.97
CA GLU A 292 15.63 15.38 0.69
C GLU A 292 14.55 14.28 0.63
N PRO A 293 13.33 14.52 1.17
CA PRO A 293 12.23 13.58 1.04
C PRO A 293 11.89 13.36 -0.43
N MET A 294 11.95 12.10 -0.86
CA MET A 294 11.66 11.70 -2.23
C MET A 294 10.29 11.06 -2.31
N ARG A 295 9.47 11.48 -3.27
CA ARG A 295 8.14 10.90 -3.49
C ARG A 295 8.27 9.49 -4.06
N LEU A 296 7.48 8.55 -3.53
CA LEU A 296 7.38 7.17 -3.98
C LEU A 296 6.02 6.91 -4.63
N PHE A 297 4.93 6.92 -3.86
CA PHE A 297 3.59 6.76 -4.38
C PHE A 297 2.74 8.00 -4.12
N ASP A 298 2.32 8.67 -5.20
CA ASP A 298 1.28 9.70 -5.13
C ASP A 298 -0.12 9.16 -5.50
N GLY A 299 -0.18 7.90 -5.98
CA GLY A 299 -1.37 7.17 -6.43
C GLY A 299 -1.87 7.55 -7.83
N THR A 300 -1.21 8.47 -8.51
CA THR A 300 -1.56 8.96 -9.86
C THR A 300 -0.50 8.62 -10.90
N HIS A 301 0.77 8.74 -10.53
CA HIS A 301 1.93 8.51 -11.39
C HIS A 301 2.69 7.27 -10.92
N PRO A 302 3.41 6.57 -11.82
CA PRO A 302 4.36 5.56 -11.41
C PRO A 302 5.46 6.18 -10.52
N PRO A 303 6.10 5.39 -9.64
CA PRO A 303 7.23 5.85 -8.85
C PRO A 303 8.34 6.46 -9.72
N PRO A 304 8.96 7.56 -9.27
CA PRO A 304 10.16 8.08 -9.90
C PRO A 304 11.30 7.05 -9.88
N ASP A 305 12.09 7.05 -10.95
CA ASP A 305 13.23 6.15 -11.11
C ASP A 305 14.27 6.31 -9.99
N GLU A 306 14.48 7.55 -9.54
CA GLU A 306 15.41 7.88 -8.45
C GLU A 306 14.93 7.32 -7.11
N ALA A 307 13.61 7.25 -6.90
CA ALA A 307 13.01 6.72 -5.68
C ALA A 307 13.16 5.20 -5.61
N ILE A 308 12.98 4.53 -6.75
CA ILE A 308 13.21 3.09 -6.87
C ILE A 308 14.70 2.78 -6.70
N GLU A 309 15.58 3.57 -7.30
CA GLU A 309 17.02 3.39 -7.12
C GLU A 309 17.44 3.58 -5.66
N LEU A 310 16.91 4.60 -4.97
CA LEU A 310 17.15 4.81 -3.55
C LEU A 310 16.68 3.62 -2.70
N LEU A 311 15.51 3.05 -3.01
CA LEU A 311 15.00 1.84 -2.36
C LEU A 311 15.97 0.68 -2.55
N LEU A 312 16.35 0.38 -3.79
CA LEU A 312 17.23 -0.74 -4.12
C LEU A 312 18.63 -0.57 -3.51
N GLN A 313 19.19 0.64 -3.54
CA GLN A 313 20.45 0.95 -2.86
C GLN A 313 20.34 0.74 -1.34
N ALA A 314 19.19 1.12 -0.74
CA ALA A 314 18.95 0.95 0.68
C ALA A 314 18.77 -0.53 1.07
N THR A 315 18.14 -1.35 0.23
CA THR A 315 17.84 -2.76 0.50
C THR A 315 18.85 -3.75 -0.06
N GLN A 316 19.89 -3.28 -0.74
CA GLN A 316 20.98 -4.12 -1.23
C GLN A 316 21.66 -4.85 -0.07
N THR A 317 21.59 -6.17 -0.11
CA THR A 317 22.26 -7.07 0.84
C THR A 317 23.55 -7.57 0.21
N SER A 318 24.64 -7.66 0.96
CA SER A 318 25.91 -8.22 0.47
C SER A 318 25.81 -9.73 0.28
N THR A 319 25.05 -10.18 -0.72
CA THR A 319 24.78 -11.60 -0.99
C THR A 319 25.86 -12.13 -1.92
N SER A 320 27.04 -12.41 -1.37
CA SER A 320 28.14 -13.03 -2.14
C SER A 320 28.06 -14.56 -2.14
N ALA A 321 27.35 -15.19 -1.19
CA ALA A 321 27.44 -16.64 -0.95
C ALA A 321 26.47 -17.52 -1.77
N LEU A 322 25.21 -17.10 -1.99
CA LEU A 322 24.16 -17.98 -2.56
C LEU A 322 24.24 -18.17 -4.08
N GLY A 323 24.78 -17.21 -4.83
CA GLY A 323 24.85 -17.24 -6.31
C GLY A 323 26.22 -17.66 -6.88
N ALA A 324 27.22 -17.94 -6.04
CA ALA A 324 28.62 -18.06 -6.46
C ALA A 324 28.90 -19.13 -7.54
N PRO A 325 28.21 -20.30 -7.57
CA PRO A 325 28.40 -21.26 -8.65
C PRO A 325 27.69 -20.86 -9.95
N LEU A 326 26.44 -20.38 -9.86
CA LEU A 326 25.63 -20.02 -11.04
C LEU A 326 26.24 -18.85 -11.80
N ARG A 327 26.77 -17.84 -11.07
CA ARG A 327 27.44 -16.68 -11.65
C ARG A 327 28.72 -17.00 -12.45
N LYS A 328 29.30 -18.19 -12.28
CA LYS A 328 30.48 -18.63 -13.04
C LYS A 328 30.12 -19.15 -14.44
N LEU A 329 28.85 -19.48 -14.68
CA LEU A 329 28.40 -19.94 -15.98
C LEU A 329 28.26 -18.74 -16.94
N PRO A 330 28.40 -18.94 -18.26
CA PRO A 330 27.96 -17.96 -19.25
C PRO A 330 26.50 -17.56 -19.03
N VAL A 331 26.16 -16.31 -19.34
CA VAL A 331 24.82 -15.75 -19.07
C VAL A 331 23.72 -16.54 -19.79
N GLU A 332 24.02 -17.13 -20.96
CA GLU A 332 23.09 -17.94 -21.73
C GLU A 332 22.73 -19.24 -20.99
N LEU A 333 23.70 -19.85 -20.28
CA LEU A 333 23.43 -21.03 -19.46
C LEU A 333 22.71 -20.66 -18.17
N GLN A 334 22.99 -19.49 -17.60
CA GLN A 334 22.24 -18.98 -16.44
C GLN A 334 20.76 -18.77 -16.83
N ASP A 335 20.50 -18.11 -17.95
CA ASP A 335 19.15 -17.86 -18.46
C ASP A 335 18.42 -19.18 -18.77
N ALA A 336 19.10 -20.14 -19.43
CA ALA A 336 18.53 -21.46 -19.69
C ALA A 336 18.16 -22.23 -18.39
N ILE A 337 18.95 -22.07 -17.31
CA ILE A 337 18.61 -22.65 -16.01
C ILE A 337 17.41 -21.93 -15.39
N LEU A 338 17.39 -20.60 -15.43
CA LEU A 338 16.30 -19.79 -14.87
C LEU A 338 14.96 -20.04 -15.59
N ASP A 339 14.98 -20.28 -16.89
CA ASP A 339 13.79 -20.62 -17.69
C ASP A 339 13.13 -21.95 -17.26
N ASN A 340 13.87 -22.82 -16.56
CA ASN A 340 13.35 -24.09 -16.04
C ASN A 340 12.88 -24.01 -14.58
N VAL A 341 12.96 -22.84 -13.94
CA VAL A 341 12.56 -22.66 -12.53
C VAL A 341 11.04 -22.69 -12.36
N SER A 342 10.31 -22.19 -13.34
CA SER A 342 8.86 -22.00 -13.26
C SER A 342 8.21 -22.06 -14.64
N ALA A 343 6.88 -22.23 -14.70
CA ALA A 343 6.16 -22.31 -15.99
C ALA A 343 5.98 -20.93 -16.63
N GLY A 344 6.02 -19.86 -15.85
CA GLY A 344 5.90 -18.46 -16.26
C GLY A 344 7.17 -17.66 -16.02
N PRO A 345 7.33 -16.52 -16.72
CA PRO A 345 8.56 -15.74 -16.73
C PRO A 345 8.80 -14.89 -15.46
N ILE A 346 7.76 -14.65 -14.64
CA ILE A 346 7.85 -13.74 -13.49
C ILE A 346 8.62 -14.38 -12.33
N GLU A 347 8.39 -15.67 -12.06
CA GLU A 347 9.11 -16.37 -10.99
C GLU A 347 10.57 -16.62 -11.38
N SER A 348 10.84 -17.00 -12.63
CA SER A 348 12.20 -17.03 -13.19
C SER A 348 12.94 -15.70 -13.01
N ALA A 349 12.29 -14.56 -13.30
CA ALA A 349 12.87 -13.24 -13.11
C ALA A 349 13.14 -12.91 -11.64
N ARG A 350 12.21 -13.26 -10.73
CA ARG A 350 12.37 -13.10 -9.29
C ARG A 350 13.58 -13.89 -8.77
N VAL A 351 13.69 -15.16 -9.17
CA VAL A 351 14.81 -16.04 -8.78
C VAL A 351 16.14 -15.57 -9.38
N GLY A 352 16.14 -15.11 -10.64
CA GLY A 352 17.32 -14.49 -11.26
C GLY A 352 17.81 -13.27 -10.48
N CYS A 353 16.90 -12.41 -10.02
CA CYS A 353 17.26 -11.29 -9.16
C CYS A 353 17.75 -11.75 -7.78
N LEU A 354 17.17 -12.78 -7.16
CA LEU A 354 17.62 -13.31 -5.86
C LEU A 354 19.03 -13.92 -5.91
N LEU A 355 19.38 -14.59 -7.00
CA LEU A 355 20.68 -15.23 -7.20
C LEU A 355 21.72 -14.25 -7.79
N ASP A 356 21.28 -13.06 -8.19
CA ASP A 356 21.97 -12.10 -9.06
C ASP A 356 22.58 -12.81 -10.29
N ALA A 357 21.76 -13.62 -10.95
CA ALA A 357 22.12 -14.43 -12.10
C ALA A 357 21.23 -14.09 -13.30
N GLY A 358 21.72 -14.41 -14.50
CA GLY A 358 21.05 -14.19 -15.76
C GLY A 358 21.09 -12.75 -16.26
N SER A 359 20.46 -12.55 -17.40
CA SER A 359 20.26 -11.25 -18.05
C SER A 359 19.20 -10.41 -17.32
N SER A 360 19.23 -9.09 -17.56
CA SER A 360 18.20 -8.19 -17.03
C SER A 360 16.85 -8.52 -17.65
N PHE A 361 15.81 -8.61 -16.81
CA PHE A 361 14.48 -9.01 -17.26
C PHE A 361 13.91 -8.01 -18.28
N SER A 362 13.57 -8.50 -19.46
CA SER A 362 13.15 -7.68 -20.60
C SER A 362 11.65 -7.40 -20.69
N TRP A 363 10.85 -7.93 -19.75
CA TRP A 363 9.38 -7.91 -19.80
C TRP A 363 8.81 -8.48 -21.11
N LYS A 364 9.49 -9.49 -21.66
CA LYS A 364 9.07 -10.21 -22.87
C LYS A 364 9.19 -11.71 -22.66
N CYS A 365 8.26 -12.45 -23.25
CA CYS A 365 8.33 -13.90 -23.40
C CYS A 365 8.29 -14.22 -24.90
N GLY A 366 9.46 -14.60 -25.44
CA GLY A 366 9.66 -14.73 -26.89
C GLY A 366 9.41 -13.40 -27.62
N LYS A 367 8.40 -13.37 -28.49
CA LYS A 367 8.03 -12.16 -29.28
C LYS A 367 6.89 -11.34 -28.65
N ARG A 368 6.41 -11.72 -27.47
CA ARG A 368 5.27 -11.06 -26.80
C ARG A 368 5.73 -10.28 -25.59
N ASN A 369 5.10 -9.12 -25.37
CA ASN A 369 5.28 -8.36 -24.14
C ASN A 369 4.50 -9.03 -23.02
N ILE A 370 5.07 -9.01 -21.83
CA ILE A 370 4.40 -9.42 -20.61
C ILE A 370 3.74 -8.19 -20.01
N GLU A 371 2.43 -8.25 -19.82
CA GLU A 371 1.65 -7.11 -19.37
C GLU A 371 0.91 -7.41 -18.07
N ARG A 372 0.60 -6.35 -17.33
CA ARG A 372 -0.22 -6.44 -16.12
C ARG A 372 -1.63 -6.88 -16.51
N GLU A 373 -2.13 -7.90 -15.86
CA GLU A 373 -3.54 -8.28 -15.93
C GLU A 373 -4.39 -7.34 -15.09
N GLU A 374 -5.45 -6.78 -15.70
CA GLU A 374 -6.33 -5.84 -15.02
C GLU A 374 -7.56 -6.51 -14.41
N GLY A 375 -7.95 -7.69 -14.89
CA GLY A 375 -9.24 -8.30 -14.54
C GLY A 375 -9.29 -9.81 -14.57
N HIS A 376 -10.37 -10.37 -14.02
CA HIS A 376 -10.60 -11.81 -13.97
C HIS A 376 -11.14 -12.32 -15.31
N ARG A 377 -10.24 -12.60 -16.25
CA ARG A 377 -10.56 -13.08 -17.59
C ARG A 377 -10.75 -14.60 -17.63
N HIS A 378 -11.49 -15.06 -18.64
CA HIS A 378 -11.59 -16.48 -18.95
C HIS A 378 -10.22 -17.01 -19.35
N ARG A 379 -9.86 -18.19 -18.85
CA ARG A 379 -8.68 -18.93 -19.29
C ARG A 379 -9.10 -20.20 -19.97
N THR A 380 -8.53 -20.41 -21.15
CA THR A 380 -8.55 -21.68 -21.88
C THR A 380 -7.19 -22.35 -21.75
N PRO A 381 -7.06 -23.66 -22.09
CA PRO A 381 -5.76 -24.33 -22.11
C PRO A 381 -4.69 -23.67 -23.00
N TRP A 382 -5.10 -22.81 -23.93
CA TRP A 382 -4.23 -22.07 -24.86
C TRP A 382 -3.82 -20.69 -24.33
N THR A 383 -4.33 -20.30 -23.16
CA THR A 383 -4.02 -19.00 -22.56
C THR A 383 -2.64 -19.06 -21.90
N PRO A 384 -1.74 -18.09 -22.15
CA PRO A 384 -0.42 -18.04 -21.50
C PRO A 384 -0.53 -18.08 -19.98
N VAL A 385 0.49 -18.60 -19.29
CA VAL A 385 0.51 -18.69 -17.81
C VAL A 385 0.23 -17.32 -17.20
N GLU A 386 -0.67 -17.27 -16.20
CA GLU A 386 -0.90 -16.08 -15.39
C GLU A 386 -0.08 -16.17 -14.11
N SER A 387 0.80 -15.19 -13.86
CA SER A 387 1.65 -15.15 -12.69
C SER A 387 1.10 -14.15 -11.68
N HIS A 388 0.52 -14.64 -10.57
CA HIS A 388 -0.04 -13.82 -9.50
C HIS A 388 1.01 -13.60 -8.40
N ILE A 389 1.26 -12.34 -8.02
CA ILE A 389 2.16 -12.03 -6.90
C ILE A 389 1.39 -12.16 -5.58
N CYS A 390 1.97 -12.85 -4.60
CA CYS A 390 1.36 -13.10 -3.30
C CYS A 390 2.29 -12.74 -2.14
N PHE A 391 1.74 -12.06 -1.12
CA PHE A 391 2.42 -11.71 0.13
C PHE A 391 1.87 -12.57 1.27
N GLY A 392 2.71 -13.41 1.89
CA GLY A 392 2.28 -14.29 2.98
C GLY A 392 1.10 -15.20 2.62
N GLY A 393 1.00 -15.65 1.36
CA GLY A 393 -0.11 -16.48 0.86
C GLY A 393 -1.35 -15.70 0.40
N TYR A 394 -1.40 -14.38 0.61
CA TYR A 394 -2.50 -13.54 0.13
C TYR A 394 -2.15 -12.89 -1.22
N ARG A 395 -3.11 -12.83 -2.13
CA ARG A 395 -2.92 -12.20 -3.44
C ARG A 395 -2.71 -10.69 -3.29
N SER A 396 -1.64 -10.18 -3.89
CA SER A 396 -1.30 -8.75 -3.90
C SER A 396 -2.23 -7.90 -4.77
N GLY A 397 -3.06 -8.53 -5.63
CA GLY A 397 -3.83 -7.84 -6.66
C GLY A 397 -3.05 -7.55 -7.95
N ILE A 398 -1.76 -7.87 -8.01
CA ILE A 398 -0.96 -7.83 -9.23
C ILE A 398 -0.90 -9.23 -9.85
N ALA A 399 -1.12 -9.30 -11.15
CA ALA A 399 -0.83 -10.48 -11.95
C ALA A 399 -0.31 -10.08 -13.32
N TYR A 400 0.40 -11.00 -13.97
CA TYR A 400 1.03 -10.80 -15.27
C TYR A 400 0.67 -11.93 -16.23
N LYS A 401 0.61 -11.62 -17.52
CA LYS A 401 0.40 -12.59 -18.59
C LYS A 401 1.13 -12.20 -19.87
#